data_AF-A0A090QPZ5-F1
#
_entry.id   AF-A0A090QPZ5-F1
#
_cell.length_a   1.000
_cell.length_b   1.000
_cell.length_c   1.000
_cell.angle_alpha   90.00
_cell.angle_beta   90.00
_cell.angle_gamma   90.00
#
_symmetry.space_group_name_H-M   'P 1'
#
loop_
_entity.id
_entity.type
_entity.pdbx_description
1 polymer ?
#
loop_
_entity_poly.entity_id
_entity_poly.type
_entity_poly.pdbx_seq_one_letter_code
_entity_poly.pdbx_strand_id
1 'polypeptide(L)'
;MGVVEGLKFMATAGGHHIKGPSNNILSDNNHFALALCMVIPLIVYLLGQYKQKFYRLGLITVLILCVLAVLGTQSRGGFIGLTCVGGFFWLKSKRKVMTLLGFGLLTILALQFLPEKWFNRMNTIENAEQDGSFMIRVKAWKMYTLMAMERPLVGGGFRAMQFGYVWRSVADDFEKLSFIESPEPGDRGWAAHSIYFQVLGDHGFLGLGLFLGIIVVAYFTLSNIMRKVKDLERLRWQYHLASMLKLSIVAYCISGAALSLPYAEACWSFFAVVIALDLSMRESLEQIEQEEKPKPSLRRTLRIRNKPDKDYSDKGYFCALGIFLHNLKCSTNLKIVVVFFCGFVIYLWLTEDMSMIVRSRSPLRLGLAGGGTDLSPYCDKYGGCVLNATIDMYAHCTIEMEEDCEGVFFDAQDIGEQFHSSLTGELPLEGRLILHKAVYNRVIREYNHGQPLPIKVYTHCDAPPGSGLGSSSTMVVTMISAYQKLLNLPLGEYDIARLAYDIERVDCQLSGGKQDQYATTFGGFNFMEFYDENRVLVNPLRIRRSILNELETQLLLYFTGVSRSSAKIIDDQVKTTSGNTEKPLQAMHDVKQLAFEMKERLLHSDIDGMSKLFSGLLGRQEGNVPGYIHTAD
;
A
#
# COMPACT_ATOMS: atom_id res chain seq x y z
N MET A 1 23.14 -15.31 -5.01
CA MET A 1 24.50 -14.73 -5.13
C MET A 1 25.45 -15.20 -4.04
N GLY A 2 25.20 -14.91 -2.75
CA GLY A 2 26.11 -15.34 -1.66
C GLY A 2 26.47 -16.83 -1.69
N VAL A 3 25.49 -17.69 -1.95
CA VAL A 3 25.69 -19.15 -2.14
C VAL A 3 26.68 -19.47 -3.26
N VAL A 4 26.51 -18.85 -4.43
CA VAL A 4 27.34 -19.10 -5.62
C VAL A 4 28.78 -18.66 -5.36
N GLU A 5 28.96 -17.47 -4.80
CA GLU A 5 30.30 -16.95 -4.49
C GLU A 5 30.98 -17.71 -3.35
N GLY A 6 30.22 -18.12 -2.33
CA GLY A 6 30.71 -18.99 -1.26
C GLY A 6 31.14 -20.38 -1.77
N LEU A 7 30.41 -20.95 -2.75
CA LEU A 7 30.80 -22.21 -3.39
C LEU A 7 32.10 -22.06 -4.18
N LYS A 8 32.24 -20.99 -4.98
CA LYS A 8 33.49 -20.71 -5.72
C LYS A 8 34.68 -20.53 -4.76
N PHE A 9 34.47 -19.83 -3.64
CA PHE A 9 35.47 -19.65 -2.60
C PHE A 9 35.91 -20.98 -1.98
N MET A 10 34.95 -21.81 -1.59
CA MET A 10 35.24 -23.13 -1.03
C MET A 10 35.90 -24.06 -2.05
N ALA A 11 35.42 -24.10 -3.30
CA ALA A 11 35.95 -24.94 -4.37
C ALA A 11 37.39 -24.58 -4.76
N THR A 12 37.80 -23.33 -4.54
CA THR A 12 39.17 -22.84 -4.78
C THR A 12 40.03 -22.86 -3.52
N ALA A 13 39.57 -23.48 -2.44
CA ALA A 13 40.24 -23.52 -1.14
C ALA A 13 40.66 -22.12 -0.64
N GLY A 14 39.83 -21.10 -0.89
CA GLY A 14 40.09 -19.71 -0.51
C GLY A 14 40.76 -18.84 -1.56
N GLY A 15 41.11 -19.39 -2.72
CA GLY A 15 41.78 -18.66 -3.80
C GLY A 15 40.90 -17.65 -4.54
N HIS A 16 39.57 -17.88 -4.58
CA HIS A 16 38.63 -16.98 -5.25
C HIS A 16 38.41 -15.70 -4.43
N HIS A 17 38.66 -14.53 -5.00
CA HIS A 17 38.35 -13.28 -4.30
C HIS A 17 36.90 -12.88 -4.54
N ILE A 18 36.07 -12.98 -3.51
CA ILE A 18 34.64 -12.71 -3.62
C ILE A 18 34.39 -11.21 -3.80
N LYS A 19 33.68 -10.90 -4.88
CA LYS A 19 33.10 -9.58 -5.17
C LYS A 19 31.62 -9.75 -5.46
N GLY A 20 30.86 -8.67 -5.34
CA GLY A 20 29.47 -8.71 -5.77
C GLY A 20 29.31 -8.68 -7.29
N PRO A 21 28.08 -8.75 -7.77
CA PRO A 21 27.79 -8.80 -9.21
C PRO A 21 28.31 -7.55 -9.94
N SER A 22 28.83 -7.74 -11.15
CA SER A 22 29.26 -6.66 -12.03
C SER A 22 28.08 -5.75 -12.40
N ASN A 23 28.35 -4.46 -12.65
CA ASN A 23 27.36 -3.44 -13.00
C ASN A 23 26.22 -3.26 -11.97
N ASN A 24 26.50 -3.47 -10.68
CA ASN A 24 25.54 -3.27 -9.59
C ASN A 24 26.18 -2.46 -8.45
N ILE A 25 25.38 -1.76 -7.64
CA ILE A 25 25.86 -1.01 -6.47
C ILE A 25 26.58 -1.90 -5.43
N LEU A 26 26.26 -3.20 -5.43
CA LEU A 26 26.88 -4.23 -4.60
C LEU A 26 28.13 -4.83 -5.23
N SER A 27 28.63 -4.35 -6.37
CA SER A 27 29.84 -4.90 -7.03
C SER A 27 31.07 -4.84 -6.13
N ASP A 28 31.14 -3.84 -5.24
CA ASP A 28 32.17 -3.72 -4.22
C ASP A 28 32.06 -4.85 -3.19
N ASN A 29 33.18 -5.49 -2.88
CA ASN A 29 33.25 -6.61 -1.94
C ASN A 29 32.76 -6.21 -0.53
N ASN A 30 32.99 -4.97 -0.10
CA ASN A 30 32.54 -4.51 1.21
C ASN A 30 31.04 -4.26 1.24
N HIS A 31 30.47 -3.68 0.17
CA HIS A 31 29.02 -3.52 0.02
C HIS A 31 28.30 -4.87 -0.02
N PHE A 32 28.87 -5.85 -0.73
CA PHE A 32 28.34 -7.21 -0.77
C PHE A 32 28.36 -7.89 0.61
N ALA A 33 29.46 -7.73 1.36
CA ALA A 33 29.57 -8.28 2.72
C ALA A 33 28.52 -7.70 3.68
N LEU A 34 28.26 -6.39 3.60
CA LEU A 34 27.21 -5.71 4.37
C LEU A 34 25.83 -6.31 4.04
N ALA A 35 25.50 -6.44 2.76
CA ALA A 35 24.21 -7.01 2.34
C ALA A 35 24.03 -8.45 2.85
N LEU A 36 25.08 -9.27 2.81
CA LEU A 36 25.03 -10.63 3.37
C LEU A 36 24.82 -10.62 4.89
N CYS A 37 25.45 -9.70 5.61
CA CYS A 37 25.25 -9.56 7.06
C CYS A 37 23.80 -9.18 7.42
N MET A 38 23.11 -8.42 6.56
CA MET A 38 21.68 -8.13 6.72
C MET A 38 20.78 -9.34 6.41
N VAL A 39 21.20 -10.22 5.49
CA VAL A 39 20.39 -11.38 5.06
C VAL A 39 20.56 -12.59 5.97
N ILE A 40 21.73 -12.77 6.60
CA ILE A 40 22.01 -13.91 7.49
C ILE A 40 20.95 -14.11 8.59
N PRO A 41 20.50 -13.07 9.32
CA PRO A 41 19.43 -13.22 10.30
C PRO A 41 18.12 -13.77 9.70
N LEU A 42 17.78 -13.39 8.46
CA LEU A 42 16.58 -13.89 7.77
C LEU A 42 16.70 -15.37 7.39
N ILE A 43 17.90 -15.83 7.00
CA ILE A 43 18.15 -17.26 6.77
C ILE A 43 17.94 -18.04 8.07
N VAL A 44 18.40 -17.52 9.20
CA VAL A 44 18.18 -18.14 10.52
C VAL A 44 16.69 -18.14 10.91
N TYR A 45 15.94 -17.08 10.60
CA TYR A 45 14.48 -17.07 10.75
C TYR A 45 13.84 -18.22 9.97
N LEU A 46 14.17 -18.36 8.68
CA LEU A 46 13.61 -19.42 7.81
C LEU A 46 13.96 -20.82 8.33
N LEU A 47 15.19 -21.03 8.83
CA LEU A 47 15.58 -22.28 9.48
C LEU A 47 14.69 -22.66 10.68
N GLY A 48 14.18 -21.65 11.39
CA GLY A 48 13.23 -21.81 12.48
C GLY A 48 11.81 -22.18 12.02
N GLN A 49 11.41 -21.77 10.81
CA GLN A 49 10.07 -22.01 10.28
C GLN A 49 9.91 -23.39 9.63
N TYR A 50 10.93 -23.87 8.91
CA TYR A 50 10.84 -25.16 8.22
C TYR A 50 11.13 -26.34 9.17
N LYS A 51 10.19 -27.30 9.21
CA LYS A 51 10.33 -28.55 9.98
C LYS A 51 10.95 -29.69 9.17
N GLN A 52 10.75 -29.70 7.85
CA GLN A 52 11.20 -30.80 6.99
C GLN A 52 12.73 -30.81 6.87
N LYS A 53 13.35 -32.00 7.01
CA LYS A 53 14.81 -32.16 7.06
C LYS A 53 15.51 -31.64 5.82
N PHE A 54 14.93 -31.85 4.63
CA PHE A 54 15.50 -31.43 3.35
C PHE A 54 15.69 -29.91 3.27
N TYR A 55 14.63 -29.12 3.51
CA TYR A 55 14.71 -27.65 3.49
C TYR A 55 15.64 -27.10 4.55
N ARG A 56 15.65 -27.71 5.75
CA ARG A 56 16.57 -27.32 6.82
C ARG A 56 18.03 -27.55 6.43
N LEU A 57 18.35 -28.71 5.86
CA LEU A 57 19.70 -29.00 5.39
C LEU A 57 20.13 -28.01 4.31
N GLY A 58 19.25 -27.74 3.33
CA GLY A 58 19.50 -26.72 2.30
C GLY A 58 19.78 -25.34 2.89
N LEU A 59 18.96 -24.88 3.83
CA LEU A 59 19.14 -23.57 4.48
C LEU A 59 20.39 -23.50 5.38
N ILE A 60 20.79 -24.61 6.02
CA ILE A 60 22.07 -24.69 6.75
C ILE A 60 23.23 -24.51 5.78
N THR A 61 23.19 -25.21 4.64
CA THR A 61 24.20 -25.05 3.58
C THR A 61 24.25 -23.61 3.07
N VAL A 62 23.09 -22.99 2.83
CA VAL A 62 22.99 -21.57 2.43
C VAL A 62 23.61 -20.66 3.49
N LEU A 63 23.31 -20.88 4.77
CA LEU A 63 23.85 -20.10 5.88
C LEU A 63 25.38 -20.19 5.93
N ILE A 64 25.94 -21.41 5.88
CA ILE A 64 27.39 -21.64 5.90
C ILE A 64 28.06 -20.94 4.72
N LEU A 65 27.52 -21.10 3.52
CA LEU A 65 28.09 -20.49 2.32
C LEU A 65 27.99 -18.95 2.35
N CYS A 66 26.93 -18.38 2.92
CA CYS A 66 26.81 -16.94 3.12
C CYS A 66 27.83 -16.42 4.14
N VAL A 67 28.06 -17.14 5.24
CA VAL A 67 29.09 -16.79 6.24
C VAL A 67 30.49 -16.86 5.63
N LEU A 68 30.80 -17.95 4.91
CA LEU A 68 32.06 -18.07 4.17
C LEU A 68 32.20 -16.98 3.12
N ALA A 69 31.10 -16.60 2.46
CA ALA A 69 31.13 -15.52 1.49
C ALA A 69 31.46 -14.17 2.13
N VAL A 70 30.92 -13.86 3.32
CA VAL A 70 31.31 -12.67 4.08
C VAL A 70 32.81 -12.68 4.38
N LEU A 71 33.36 -13.80 4.85
CA LEU A 71 34.79 -13.90 5.14
C LEU A 71 35.66 -13.78 3.87
N GLY A 72 35.26 -14.44 2.78
CA GLY A 72 35.95 -14.42 1.48
C GLY A 72 35.93 -13.05 0.78
N THR A 73 35.03 -12.14 1.16
CA THR A 73 35.08 -10.74 0.70
C THR A 73 36.30 -9.98 1.22
N GLN A 74 36.92 -10.45 2.30
CA GLN A 74 38.00 -9.76 3.03
C GLN A 74 37.57 -8.38 3.58
N SER A 75 36.27 -8.14 3.79
CA SER A 75 35.74 -6.87 4.30
C SER A 75 35.81 -6.79 5.83
N ARG A 76 36.54 -5.80 6.38
CA ARG A 76 36.58 -5.55 7.83
C ARG A 76 35.20 -5.19 8.39
N GLY A 77 34.46 -4.32 7.70
CA GLY A 77 33.09 -3.94 8.07
C GLY A 77 32.12 -5.13 8.03
N GLY A 78 32.31 -6.04 7.06
CA GLY A 78 31.58 -7.31 6.99
C GLY A 78 31.90 -8.25 8.14
N PHE A 79 33.19 -8.37 8.52
CA PHE A 79 33.61 -9.17 9.67
C PHE A 79 33.05 -8.63 10.99
N ILE A 80 33.07 -7.32 11.21
CA ILE A 80 32.46 -6.69 12.41
C ILE A 80 30.95 -6.95 12.44
N GLY A 81 30.27 -6.82 11.29
CA GLY A 81 28.85 -7.13 11.17
C GLY A 81 28.52 -8.58 11.50
N LEU A 82 29.32 -9.52 10.96
CA LEU A 82 29.19 -10.94 11.23
C LEU A 82 29.42 -11.26 12.71
N THR A 83 30.43 -10.64 13.33
CA THR A 83 30.69 -10.77 14.78
C THR A 83 29.54 -10.23 15.61
N CYS A 84 28.92 -9.11 15.21
CA CYS A 84 27.72 -8.58 15.86
C CYS A 84 26.55 -9.58 15.77
N VAL A 85 26.29 -10.13 14.58
CA VAL A 85 25.24 -11.13 14.35
C VAL A 85 25.50 -12.41 15.17
N GLY A 86 26.72 -12.94 15.14
CA GLY A 86 27.13 -14.10 15.94
C GLY A 86 27.03 -13.83 17.45
N GLY A 87 27.50 -12.67 17.89
CA GLY A 87 27.41 -12.19 19.26
C GLY A 87 25.96 -12.13 19.76
N PHE A 88 25.01 -11.64 18.94
CA PHE A 88 23.59 -11.67 19.29
C PHE A 88 23.08 -13.09 19.54
N PHE A 89 23.40 -14.06 18.66
CA PHE A 89 22.97 -15.45 18.85
C PHE A 89 23.62 -16.09 20.07
N TRP A 90 24.89 -15.79 20.34
CA TRP A 90 25.55 -16.23 21.57
C TRP A 90 24.90 -15.61 22.81
N LEU A 91 24.56 -14.32 22.78
CA LEU A 91 23.86 -13.60 23.85
C LEU A 91 22.47 -14.19 24.12
N LYS A 92 21.77 -14.68 23.09
CA LYS A 92 20.46 -15.34 23.21
C LYS A 92 20.53 -16.84 23.54
N SER A 93 21.70 -17.48 23.41
CA SER A 93 21.87 -18.91 23.70
C SER A 93 21.69 -19.23 25.19
N LYS A 94 20.93 -20.30 25.47
CA LYS A 94 20.82 -20.90 26.82
C LYS A 94 22.06 -21.70 27.23
N ARG A 95 22.85 -22.19 26.27
CA ARG A 95 24.04 -23.04 26.48
C ARG A 95 25.30 -22.30 26.08
N LYS A 96 25.64 -21.25 26.84
CA LYS A 96 26.70 -20.28 26.53
C LYS A 96 28.02 -20.93 26.14
N VAL A 97 28.51 -21.85 26.98
CA VAL A 97 29.78 -22.55 26.79
C VAL A 97 29.76 -23.40 25.52
N MET A 98 28.72 -24.22 25.31
CA MET A 98 28.62 -25.07 24.13
C MET A 98 28.52 -24.25 22.83
N THR A 99 27.75 -23.18 22.82
CA THR A 99 27.66 -22.30 21.64
C THR A 99 28.96 -21.54 21.37
N LEU A 100 29.70 -21.17 22.42
CA LEU A 100 31.01 -20.55 22.28
C LEU A 100 32.02 -21.54 21.70
N LEU A 101 32.07 -22.78 22.20
CA LEU A 101 32.92 -23.84 21.66
C LEU A 101 32.56 -24.17 20.21
N GLY A 102 31.26 -24.22 19.88
CA GLY A 102 30.79 -24.43 18.51
C GLY A 102 31.21 -23.31 17.56
N PHE A 103 31.04 -22.05 17.95
CA PHE A 103 31.54 -20.91 17.18
C PHE A 103 33.07 -20.92 17.08
N GLY A 104 33.78 -21.28 18.14
CA GLY A 104 35.23 -21.45 18.13
C GLY A 104 35.68 -22.49 17.12
N LEU A 105 35.07 -23.68 17.13
CA LEU A 105 35.35 -24.74 16.17
C LEU A 105 35.06 -24.30 14.72
N LEU A 106 33.90 -23.69 14.47
CA LEU A 106 33.56 -23.17 13.14
C LEU A 106 34.54 -22.09 12.68
N THR A 107 34.99 -21.24 13.59
CA THR A 107 35.98 -20.19 13.29
C THR A 107 37.34 -20.82 12.95
N ILE A 108 37.81 -21.79 13.74
CA ILE A 108 39.05 -22.52 13.46
C ILE A 108 39.00 -23.19 12.09
N LEU A 109 37.89 -23.87 11.77
CA LEU A 109 37.69 -24.49 10.47
C LEU A 109 37.67 -23.46 9.34
N ALA A 110 36.99 -22.32 9.52
CA ALA A 110 36.94 -21.26 8.52
C ALA A 110 38.32 -20.62 8.28
N LEU A 111 39.12 -20.43 9.32
CA LEU A 111 40.47 -19.84 9.23
C LEU A 111 41.41 -20.65 8.32
N GLN A 112 41.22 -21.97 8.20
CA GLN A 112 42.01 -22.82 7.29
C GLN A 112 41.80 -22.49 5.81
N PHE A 113 40.68 -21.83 5.46
CA PHE A 113 40.34 -21.46 4.08
C PHE A 113 40.61 -19.99 3.78
N LEU A 114 41.15 -19.21 4.73
CA LEU A 114 41.38 -17.77 4.54
C LEU A 114 42.81 -17.51 4.03
N PRO A 115 42.98 -16.73 2.94
CA PRO A 115 44.31 -16.43 2.40
C PRO A 115 45.10 -15.47 3.30
N GLU A 116 46.43 -15.47 3.24
CA GLU A 116 47.30 -14.58 4.03
C GLU A 116 46.92 -13.09 3.93
N LYS A 117 46.47 -12.66 2.75
CA LYS A 117 45.98 -11.29 2.50
C LYS A 117 44.83 -10.89 3.45
N TRP A 118 43.98 -11.85 3.83
CA TRP A 118 42.90 -11.63 4.80
C TRP A 118 43.48 -11.27 6.17
N PHE A 119 44.47 -12.03 6.66
CA PHE A 119 45.12 -11.79 7.95
C PHE A 119 45.84 -10.44 7.98
N ASN A 120 46.56 -10.09 6.91
CA ASN A 120 47.21 -8.79 6.78
C ASN A 120 46.21 -7.64 6.87
N ARG A 121 45.00 -7.80 6.28
CA ARG A 121 43.93 -6.80 6.39
C ARG A 121 43.29 -6.75 7.78
N MET A 122 43.34 -7.80 8.59
CA MET A 122 42.71 -7.84 9.91
C MET A 122 43.64 -7.31 10.99
N ASN A 123 44.94 -7.60 10.90
CA ASN A 123 45.95 -7.10 11.86
C ASN A 123 46.04 -5.57 11.88
N THR A 124 45.79 -4.93 10.74
CA THR A 124 45.68 -3.45 10.64
C THR A 124 44.48 -2.84 11.38
N ILE A 125 43.60 -3.62 12.03
CA ILE A 125 42.53 -3.09 12.90
C ILE A 125 43.10 -2.58 14.24
N GLU A 126 44.25 -3.10 14.68
CA GLU A 126 44.82 -2.83 16.01
C GLU A 126 45.53 -1.47 16.11
N ASN A 127 46.07 -0.95 14.99
CA ASN A 127 46.81 0.33 14.94
C ASN A 127 46.09 1.37 14.07
N ALA A 128 45.00 1.98 14.59
CA ALA A 128 44.13 2.88 13.83
C ALA A 128 44.82 4.16 13.32
N GLU A 129 45.75 4.75 14.09
CA GLU A 129 46.46 5.99 13.73
C GLU A 129 47.54 5.77 12.66
N GLN A 130 48.04 4.54 12.51
CA GLN A 130 49.06 4.18 11.53
C GLN A 130 48.45 3.59 10.23
N ASP A 131 47.13 3.36 10.19
CA ASP A 131 46.45 2.87 8.99
C ASP A 131 46.08 4.02 8.05
N GLY A 132 46.88 4.21 7.00
CA GLY A 132 46.61 5.20 5.95
C GLY A 132 45.22 5.05 5.31
N SER A 133 44.63 3.85 5.27
CA SER A 133 43.28 3.63 4.77
C SER A 133 42.20 4.21 5.70
N PHE A 134 42.43 4.18 7.01
CA PHE A 134 41.53 4.75 8.01
C PHE A 134 41.61 6.27 8.04
N MET A 135 42.82 6.83 8.02
CA MET A 135 43.01 8.29 8.03
C MET A 135 42.42 8.97 6.77
N ILE A 136 42.36 8.28 5.63
CA ILE A 136 41.63 8.75 4.44
C ILE A 136 40.11 8.87 4.72
N ARG A 137 39.53 7.99 5.54
CA ARG A 137 38.11 8.07 5.93
C ARG A 137 37.86 9.22 6.88
N VAL A 138 38.71 9.40 7.88
CA VAL A 138 38.63 10.54 8.82
C VAL A 138 38.67 11.87 8.06
N LYS A 139 39.60 11.98 7.11
CA LYS A 139 39.67 13.11 6.17
C LYS A 139 38.38 13.31 5.39
N ALA A 140 37.80 12.24 4.84
CA ALA A 140 36.51 12.32 4.16
C ALA A 140 35.38 12.77 5.11
N TRP A 141 35.30 12.23 6.32
CA TRP A 141 34.29 12.60 7.31
C TRP A 141 34.37 14.08 7.67
N LYS A 142 35.59 14.61 7.85
CA LYS A 142 35.85 16.03 8.08
C LYS A 142 35.32 16.88 6.92
N MET A 143 35.63 16.52 5.69
CA MET A 143 35.16 17.22 4.49
C MET A 143 33.62 17.18 4.32
N TYR A 144 32.99 16.02 4.55
CA TYR A 144 31.54 15.90 4.50
C TYR A 144 30.85 16.70 5.62
N THR A 145 31.48 16.80 6.79
CA THR A 145 30.99 17.64 7.90
C THR A 145 31.09 19.12 7.55
N LEU A 146 32.19 19.55 6.92
CA LEU A 146 32.34 20.93 6.45
C LEU A 146 31.28 21.29 5.39
N MET A 147 31.00 20.39 4.44
CA MET A 147 29.90 20.58 3.48
C MET A 147 28.55 20.75 4.20
N ALA A 148 28.29 19.96 5.24
CA ALA A 148 27.08 20.12 6.04
C ALA A 148 27.08 21.44 6.84
N MET A 149 28.23 21.94 7.29
CA MET A 149 28.33 23.24 7.96
C MET A 149 28.10 24.40 6.98
N GLU A 150 28.58 24.29 5.74
CA GLU A 150 28.33 25.27 4.67
C GLU A 150 26.86 25.26 4.24
N ARG A 151 26.25 24.08 4.14
CA ARG A 151 24.84 23.89 3.72
C ARG A 151 24.03 23.06 4.74
N PRO A 152 23.67 23.63 5.90
CA PRO A 152 23.09 22.87 7.03
C PRO A 152 21.80 22.12 6.75
N LEU A 153 20.93 22.66 5.88
CA LEU A 153 19.61 22.09 5.65
C LEU A 153 19.56 21.08 4.49
N VAL A 154 20.42 21.24 3.49
CA VAL A 154 20.28 20.53 2.21
C VAL A 154 21.56 19.83 1.75
N GLY A 155 22.70 20.11 2.36
CA GLY A 155 24.00 19.55 1.98
C GLY A 155 24.41 19.89 0.55
N GLY A 156 25.34 19.09 0.02
CA GLY A 156 25.87 19.23 -1.34
C GLY A 156 25.04 18.58 -2.43
N GLY A 157 24.07 17.72 -2.08
CA GLY A 157 23.37 16.82 -3.00
C GLY A 157 24.01 15.43 -3.10
N PHE A 158 23.33 14.50 -3.77
CA PHE A 158 23.76 13.09 -3.85
C PHE A 158 25.20 12.93 -4.36
N ARG A 159 26.06 12.37 -3.52
CA ARG A 159 27.49 12.09 -3.80
C ARG A 159 28.29 13.33 -4.20
N ALA A 160 27.86 14.54 -3.84
CA ALA A 160 28.47 15.78 -4.31
C ALA A 160 29.97 15.87 -3.98
N MET A 161 30.35 15.46 -2.76
CA MET A 161 31.76 15.48 -2.31
C MET A 161 32.67 14.49 -3.03
N GLN A 162 32.13 13.58 -3.84
CA GLN A 162 32.94 12.69 -4.68
C GLN A 162 33.43 13.40 -5.95
N PHE A 163 32.87 14.56 -6.30
CA PHE A 163 33.34 15.39 -7.40
C PHE A 163 34.47 16.32 -6.93
N GLY A 164 35.63 16.24 -7.59
CA GLY A 164 36.83 16.99 -7.17
C GLY A 164 36.69 18.52 -7.17
N TYR A 165 35.78 19.10 -7.95
CA TYR A 165 35.54 20.54 -7.91
C TYR A 165 34.75 20.98 -6.66
N VAL A 166 33.78 20.17 -6.23
CA VAL A 166 33.03 20.41 -4.96
C VAL A 166 33.93 20.15 -3.76
N TRP A 167 34.75 19.10 -3.82
CA TRP A 167 35.72 18.83 -2.77
C TRP A 167 36.69 20.01 -2.55
N ARG A 168 37.23 20.58 -3.63
CA ARG A 168 38.12 21.74 -3.58
C ARG A 168 37.43 22.99 -3.03
N SER A 169 36.16 23.23 -3.36
CA SER A 169 35.45 24.41 -2.83
C SER A 169 35.26 24.38 -1.31
N VAL A 170 35.27 23.20 -0.70
CA VAL A 170 35.17 23.03 0.76
C VAL A 170 36.55 22.93 1.43
N ALA A 171 37.60 22.65 0.67
CA ALA A 171 38.94 22.39 1.21
C ALA A 171 39.58 23.63 1.87
N ASP A 172 39.21 24.84 1.42
CA ASP A 172 39.69 26.09 2.03
C ASP A 172 39.26 26.23 3.49
N ASP A 173 38.16 25.59 3.87
CA ASP A 173 37.61 25.58 5.23
C ASP A 173 38.13 24.42 6.09
N PHE A 174 39.09 23.63 5.60
CA PHE A 174 39.58 22.41 6.27
C PHE A 174 40.08 22.68 7.70
N GLU A 175 40.71 23.83 7.94
CA GLU A 175 41.24 24.21 9.26
C GLU A 175 40.16 24.50 10.30
N LYS A 176 38.89 24.72 9.91
CA LYS A 176 37.78 24.90 10.87
C LYS A 176 37.56 23.69 11.77
N LEU A 177 38.00 22.50 11.35
CA LEU A 177 37.92 21.25 12.11
C LEU A 177 39.34 20.71 12.43
N SER A 178 40.32 21.58 12.68
CA SER A 178 41.72 21.22 12.98
C SER A 178 41.90 20.37 14.25
N PHE A 179 40.93 20.38 15.18
CA PHE A 179 40.90 19.49 16.34
C PHE A 179 40.73 18.00 15.98
N ILE A 180 40.38 17.68 14.73
CA ILE A 180 40.36 16.31 14.19
C ILE A 180 41.62 16.10 13.36
N GLU A 181 42.59 15.40 13.94
CA GLU A 181 43.84 15.04 13.25
C GLU A 181 43.53 14.23 11.99
N SER A 182 44.00 14.72 10.84
CA SER A 182 43.80 14.07 9.55
C SER A 182 44.77 14.59 8.50
N PRO A 183 45.13 13.79 7.48
CA PRO A 183 45.94 14.27 6.36
C PRO A 183 45.23 15.37 5.58
N GLU A 184 45.99 16.25 4.94
CA GLU A 184 45.49 17.31 4.05
C GLU A 184 44.51 16.76 2.99
N PRO A 185 43.41 17.49 2.70
CA PRO A 185 42.32 17.04 1.83
C PRO A 185 42.82 16.65 0.44
N GLY A 186 43.77 17.40 -0.12
CA GLY A 186 44.20 17.30 -1.53
C GLY A 186 43.05 17.62 -2.49
N ASP A 187 43.29 17.46 -3.80
CA ASP A 187 42.31 17.88 -4.83
C ASP A 187 41.26 16.81 -5.21
N ARG A 188 41.50 15.56 -4.82
CA ARG A 188 40.65 14.44 -5.22
C ARG A 188 39.49 14.27 -4.25
N GLY A 189 38.26 14.23 -4.77
CA GLY A 189 37.07 13.86 -4.00
C GLY A 189 37.09 12.40 -3.56
N TRP A 190 36.68 12.15 -2.32
CA TRP A 190 36.60 10.81 -1.72
C TRP A 190 35.18 10.51 -1.29
N ALA A 191 34.77 9.23 -1.34
CA ALA A 191 33.54 8.80 -0.68
C ALA A 191 33.70 8.85 0.84
N ALA A 192 32.61 9.13 1.56
CA ALA A 192 32.64 9.18 3.02
C ALA A 192 33.04 7.84 3.66
N HIS A 193 32.77 6.70 3.01
CA HIS A 193 32.91 5.36 3.60
C HIS A 193 32.19 5.25 4.96
N SER A 194 31.04 5.89 5.06
CA SER A 194 30.15 5.84 6.22
C SER A 194 28.76 6.28 5.79
N ILE A 195 27.73 5.50 6.13
CA ILE A 195 26.34 5.86 5.81
C ILE A 195 25.93 7.18 6.46
N TYR A 196 26.48 7.48 7.64
CA TYR A 196 26.13 8.68 8.40
C TYR A 196 26.76 9.93 7.79
N PHE A 197 28.09 9.92 7.61
CA PHE A 197 28.78 11.07 7.02
C PHE A 197 28.39 11.29 5.56
N GLN A 198 28.08 10.22 4.82
CA GLN A 198 27.58 10.37 3.46
C GLN A 198 26.25 11.12 3.43
N VAL A 199 25.26 10.71 4.22
CA VAL A 199 23.97 11.41 4.29
C VAL A 199 24.15 12.83 4.85
N LEU A 200 25.04 13.02 5.82
CA LEU A 200 25.36 14.33 6.38
C LEU A 200 25.87 15.31 5.32
N GLY A 201 26.88 14.94 4.52
CA GLY A 201 27.39 15.84 3.49
C GLY A 201 26.46 15.93 2.26
N ASP A 202 25.75 14.87 1.93
CA ASP A 202 24.84 14.88 0.76
C ASP A 202 23.54 15.66 1.05
N HIS A 203 23.03 15.66 2.29
CA HIS A 203 21.72 16.23 2.64
C HIS A 203 21.70 17.14 3.90
N GLY A 204 22.86 17.46 4.46
CA GLY A 204 22.96 18.29 5.67
C GLY A 204 22.43 17.60 6.94
N PHE A 205 22.29 18.38 8.00
CA PHE A 205 21.82 17.89 9.30
C PHE A 205 20.34 17.47 9.27
N LEU A 206 19.51 18.15 8.46
CA LEU A 206 18.10 17.78 8.30
C LEU A 206 17.97 16.40 7.64
N GLY A 207 18.70 16.15 6.56
CA GLY A 207 18.70 14.85 5.89
C GLY A 207 19.22 13.73 6.77
N LEU A 208 20.30 13.97 7.54
CA LEU A 208 20.80 13.01 8.52
C LEU A 208 19.75 12.71 9.60
N GLY A 209 19.07 13.75 10.11
CA GLY A 209 18.01 13.60 11.10
C GLY A 209 16.85 12.74 10.60
N LEU A 210 16.40 12.95 9.36
CA LEU A 210 15.36 12.13 8.73
C LEU A 210 15.82 10.68 8.53
N PHE A 211 17.05 10.47 8.04
CA PHE A 211 17.61 9.14 7.83
C PHE A 211 17.72 8.34 9.14
N LEU A 212 18.25 8.96 10.20
CA LEU A 212 18.30 8.35 11.53
C LEU A 212 16.90 8.13 12.10
N GLY A 213 15.97 9.06 11.87
CA GLY A 213 14.57 8.94 12.25
C GLY A 213 13.92 7.69 11.67
N ILE A 214 14.14 7.40 10.39
CA ILE A 214 13.62 6.19 9.72
C ILE A 214 14.17 4.92 10.40
N ILE A 215 15.48 4.86 10.67
CA ILE A 215 16.12 3.72 11.33
C ILE A 215 15.55 3.51 12.74
N VAL A 216 15.42 4.59 13.50
CA VAL A 216 14.92 4.59 14.88
C VAL A 216 13.45 4.14 14.92
N VAL A 217 12.61 4.72 14.07
CA VAL A 217 11.18 4.34 13.96
C VAL A 217 11.04 2.88 13.58
N ALA A 218 11.81 2.38 12.61
CA ALA A 218 11.80 0.98 12.22
C ALA A 218 12.19 0.05 13.39
N TYR A 219 13.24 0.41 14.14
CA TYR A 219 13.68 -0.36 15.31
C TYR A 219 12.61 -0.41 16.41
N PHE A 220 11.95 0.72 16.71
CA PHE A 220 10.89 0.78 17.72
C PHE A 220 9.60 0.09 17.25
N THR A 221 9.26 0.18 15.97
CA THR A 221 8.14 -0.56 15.37
C THR A 221 8.32 -2.06 15.56
N LEU A 222 9.49 -2.60 15.22
CA LEU A 222 9.83 -4.01 15.46
C LEU A 222 9.79 -4.38 16.94
N SER A 223 10.21 -3.48 17.83
CA SER A 223 10.15 -3.70 19.28
C SER A 223 8.70 -3.76 19.77
N ASN A 224 7.83 -2.92 19.22
CA ASN A 224 6.41 -2.89 19.52
C ASN A 224 5.71 -4.17 19.05
N ILE A 225 6.00 -4.63 17.82
CA ILE A 225 5.51 -5.91 17.29
C ILE A 225 5.92 -7.03 18.23
N MET A 226 7.22 -7.16 18.52
CA MET A 226 7.73 -8.19 19.42
C MET A 226 7.04 -8.17 20.79
N ARG A 227 6.76 -6.99 21.36
CA ARG A 227 6.06 -6.85 22.64
C ARG A 227 4.60 -7.34 22.56
N LYS A 228 3.88 -6.96 21.51
CA LYS A 228 2.45 -7.30 21.34
C LYS A 228 2.21 -8.78 21.07
N VAL A 229 3.12 -9.45 20.34
CA VAL A 229 2.93 -10.86 19.94
C VAL A 229 3.71 -11.86 20.79
N LYS A 230 4.47 -11.41 21.80
CA LYS A 230 5.41 -12.25 22.58
C LYS A 230 4.74 -13.50 23.18
N ASP A 231 3.56 -13.32 23.73
CA ASP A 231 2.87 -14.35 24.51
C ASP A 231 1.85 -15.14 23.67
N LEU A 232 1.71 -14.81 22.38
CA LEU A 232 0.78 -15.45 21.45
C LEU A 232 1.51 -16.53 20.63
N GLU A 233 1.27 -17.80 20.95
CA GLU A 233 1.96 -18.92 20.30
C GLU A 233 1.72 -18.95 18.78
N ARG A 234 0.49 -18.65 18.33
CA ARG A 234 0.13 -18.56 16.91
C ARG A 234 0.96 -17.52 16.14
N LEU A 235 1.35 -16.43 16.80
CA LEU A 235 2.09 -15.32 16.20
C LEU A 235 3.59 -15.35 16.50
N ARG A 236 4.09 -16.49 17.00
CA ARG A 236 5.51 -16.70 17.28
C ARG A 236 6.39 -16.50 16.03
N TRP A 237 5.88 -16.75 14.82
CA TRP A 237 6.61 -16.46 13.59
C TRP A 237 6.85 -14.95 13.39
N GLN A 238 5.86 -14.10 13.67
CA GLN A 238 6.00 -12.63 13.60
C GLN A 238 7.01 -12.12 14.62
N TYR A 239 6.98 -12.68 15.84
CA TYR A 239 7.97 -12.37 16.86
C TYR A 239 9.40 -12.68 16.38
N HIS A 240 9.61 -13.86 15.82
CA HIS A 240 10.93 -14.29 15.35
C HIS A 240 11.40 -13.49 14.14
N LEU A 241 10.51 -13.21 13.18
CA LEU A 241 10.83 -12.38 12.03
C LEU A 241 11.20 -10.95 12.46
N ALA A 242 10.41 -10.35 13.36
CA ALA A 242 10.69 -9.02 13.89
C ALA A 242 12.05 -8.98 14.60
N SER A 243 12.38 -10.01 15.38
CA SER A 243 13.69 -10.12 16.04
C SER A 243 14.85 -10.20 15.04
N MET A 244 14.69 -10.93 13.92
CA MET A 244 15.75 -11.06 12.91
C MET A 244 15.89 -9.80 12.04
N LEU A 245 14.79 -9.13 11.70
CA LEU A 245 14.83 -7.83 11.03
C LEU A 245 15.52 -6.78 11.92
N LYS A 246 15.24 -6.80 13.22
CA LYS A 246 15.86 -5.90 14.19
C LYS A 246 17.37 -6.11 14.25
N LEU A 247 17.83 -7.36 14.25
CA LEU A 247 19.25 -7.69 14.16
C LEU A 247 19.87 -7.25 12.83
N SER A 248 19.13 -7.36 11.73
CA SER A 248 19.58 -6.95 10.39
C SER A 248 19.80 -5.43 10.32
N ILE A 249 18.92 -4.64 10.94
CA ILE A 249 19.07 -3.18 11.06
C ILE A 249 20.29 -2.84 11.91
N VAL A 250 20.52 -3.54 13.02
CA VAL A 250 21.71 -3.34 13.87
C VAL A 250 22.99 -3.66 13.09
N ALA A 251 23.01 -4.79 12.37
CA ALA A 251 24.14 -5.16 11.51
C ALA A 251 24.39 -4.09 10.43
N TYR A 252 23.32 -3.56 9.82
CA TYR A 252 23.42 -2.46 8.86
C TYR A 252 24.04 -1.19 9.48
N CYS A 253 23.59 -0.78 10.66
CA CYS A 253 24.08 0.43 11.33
C CYS A 253 25.55 0.32 11.73
N ILE A 254 25.99 -0.86 12.21
CA ILE A 254 27.36 -1.09 12.66
C ILE A 254 28.30 -1.23 11.47
N SER A 255 28.00 -2.12 10.52
CA SER A 255 28.84 -2.32 9.34
C SER A 255 28.81 -1.11 8.40
N GLY A 256 27.67 -0.42 8.31
CA GLY A 256 27.48 0.80 7.52
C GLY A 256 28.22 2.02 8.08
N ALA A 257 28.60 2.02 9.37
CA ALA A 257 29.45 3.09 9.92
C ALA A 257 30.79 3.22 9.17
N ALA A 258 31.25 2.11 8.57
CA ALA A 258 32.50 2.00 7.83
C ALA A 258 32.29 1.84 6.30
N LEU A 259 31.08 2.06 5.78
CA LEU A 259 30.74 1.83 4.36
C LEU A 259 29.78 2.89 3.80
N SER A 260 29.92 3.21 2.52
CA SER A 260 29.13 4.25 1.84
C SER A 260 27.94 3.66 1.07
N LEU A 261 26.91 3.23 1.82
CA LEU A 261 25.73 2.57 1.24
C LEU A 261 24.35 3.02 1.78
N PRO A 262 24.09 4.34 2.00
CA PRO A 262 22.78 4.80 2.49
C PRO A 262 21.66 4.66 1.44
N TYR A 263 21.99 4.61 0.16
CA TYR A 263 21.03 4.64 -0.95
C TYR A 263 20.86 3.29 -1.67
N ALA A 264 21.38 2.19 -1.12
CA ALA A 264 21.16 0.89 -1.74
C ALA A 264 19.73 0.40 -1.51
N GLU A 265 19.10 -0.06 -2.59
CA GLU A 265 17.74 -0.62 -2.59
C GLU A 265 17.55 -1.71 -1.54
N ALA A 266 18.57 -2.55 -1.32
CA ALA A 266 18.52 -3.60 -0.32
C ALA A 266 18.15 -3.08 1.07
N CYS A 267 18.65 -1.91 1.48
CA CYS A 267 18.35 -1.34 2.79
C CYS A 267 16.91 -0.86 2.88
N TRP A 268 16.41 -0.22 1.82
CA TRP A 268 15.05 0.30 1.74
C TRP A 268 14.01 -0.82 1.67
N SER A 269 14.33 -1.94 1.01
CA SER A 269 13.50 -3.15 1.01
C SER A 269 13.31 -3.72 2.42
N PHE A 270 14.30 -3.64 3.31
CA PHE A 270 14.12 -4.07 4.70
C PHE A 270 13.12 -3.18 5.45
N PHE A 271 13.17 -1.86 5.25
CA PHE A 271 12.17 -0.96 5.87
C PHE A 271 10.75 -1.23 5.34
N ALA A 272 10.60 -1.50 4.04
CA ALA A 272 9.31 -1.92 3.48
C ALA A 272 8.79 -3.21 4.13
N VAL A 273 9.67 -4.20 4.38
CA VAL A 273 9.30 -5.44 5.08
C VAL A 273 8.92 -5.17 6.55
N VAL A 274 9.56 -4.20 7.22
CA VAL A 274 9.15 -3.79 8.58
C VAL A 274 7.72 -3.25 8.59
N ILE A 275 7.37 -2.39 7.63
CA ILE A 275 6.02 -1.83 7.49
C ILE A 275 5.00 -2.95 7.21
N ALA A 276 5.32 -3.85 6.27
CA ALA A 276 4.47 -4.98 5.94
C ALA A 276 4.24 -5.90 7.15
N LEU A 277 5.27 -6.11 7.99
CA LEU A 277 5.15 -6.90 9.21
C LEU A 277 4.29 -6.20 10.28
N ASP A 278 4.35 -4.87 10.40
CA ASP A 278 3.47 -4.13 11.31
C ASP A 278 2.00 -4.26 10.89
N LEU A 279 1.71 -4.09 9.60
CA LEU A 279 0.37 -4.27 9.06
C LEU A 279 -0.14 -5.71 9.26
N SER A 280 0.67 -6.70 8.91
CA SER A 280 0.34 -8.12 9.11
C SER A 280 0.10 -8.46 10.59
N MET A 281 0.87 -7.87 11.50
CA MET A 281 0.66 -8.06 12.94
C MET A 281 -0.68 -7.46 13.39
N ARG A 282 -1.07 -6.28 12.90
CA ARG A 282 -2.35 -5.64 13.28
C ARG A 282 -3.52 -6.52 12.86
N GLU A 283 -3.52 -6.95 11.61
CA GLU A 283 -4.54 -7.87 11.07
C GLU A 283 -4.59 -9.19 11.85
N SER A 284 -3.43 -9.74 12.21
CA SER A 284 -3.36 -10.98 12.99
C SER A 284 -3.92 -10.84 14.41
N LEU A 285 -3.69 -9.69 15.05
CA LEU A 285 -4.24 -9.41 16.39
C LEU A 285 -5.75 -9.19 16.32
N GLU A 286 -6.25 -8.48 15.30
CA GLU A 286 -7.67 -8.30 15.06
C GLU A 286 -8.39 -9.64 14.86
N GLN A 287 -7.80 -10.55 14.07
CA GLN A 287 -8.33 -11.90 13.88
C GLN A 287 -8.39 -12.69 15.20
N ILE A 288 -7.34 -12.63 16.02
CA ILE A 288 -7.34 -13.31 17.34
C ILE A 288 -8.41 -12.71 18.25
N GLU A 289 -8.55 -11.39 18.28
CA GLU A 289 -9.58 -10.72 19.09
C GLU A 289 -11.00 -11.11 18.64
N GLN A 290 -11.23 -11.27 17.33
CA GLN A 290 -12.50 -11.74 16.79
C GLN A 290 -12.78 -13.22 17.14
N GLU A 291 -11.75 -14.07 17.18
CA GLU A 291 -11.88 -15.48 17.57
C GLU A 291 -12.08 -15.68 19.09
N GLU A 292 -11.45 -14.82 19.91
CA GLU A 292 -11.58 -14.85 21.39
C GLU A 292 -12.85 -14.19 21.91
N LYS A 293 -13.50 -13.33 21.10
CA LYS A 293 -14.86 -12.86 21.41
C LYS A 293 -15.78 -14.07 21.46
N PRO A 294 -16.39 -14.37 22.62
CA PRO A 294 -17.30 -15.52 22.71
C PRO A 294 -18.41 -15.33 21.69
N LYS A 295 -18.67 -16.35 20.85
CA LYS A 295 -19.94 -16.42 20.10
C LYS A 295 -21.04 -16.12 21.13
N PRO A 296 -21.86 -15.08 20.94
CA PRO A 296 -22.72 -14.61 22.01
C PRO A 296 -23.61 -15.75 22.47
N SER A 297 -23.31 -16.28 23.66
CA SER A 297 -24.22 -17.18 24.34
C SER A 297 -25.48 -16.36 24.63
N LEU A 298 -26.61 -16.78 24.09
CA LEU A 298 -27.90 -16.09 24.10
C LEU A 298 -28.51 -15.84 25.50
N ARG A 299 -27.75 -16.04 26.58
CA ARG A 299 -28.21 -15.97 27.97
C ARG A 299 -27.14 -15.37 28.87
N ARG A 300 -26.94 -14.05 28.81
CA ARG A 300 -26.66 -13.26 30.02
C ARG A 300 -26.86 -11.77 29.78
N THR A 301 -28.13 -11.40 29.88
CA THR A 301 -28.63 -10.30 30.71
C THR A 301 -27.83 -8.99 30.69
N LEU A 302 -28.36 -8.04 29.91
CA LEU A 302 -28.61 -6.66 30.34
C LEU A 302 -28.98 -6.63 31.83
N ARG A 303 -27.99 -6.35 32.68
CA ARG A 303 -28.22 -5.75 33.99
C ARG A 303 -28.03 -4.26 33.78
N ILE A 304 -29.15 -3.58 33.54
CA ILE A 304 -29.24 -2.12 33.64
C ILE A 304 -28.79 -1.78 35.07
N ARG A 305 -27.58 -1.23 35.19
CA ARG A 305 -27.08 -0.71 36.46
C ARG A 305 -27.44 0.77 36.50
N ASN A 306 -28.63 1.06 37.03
CA ASN A 306 -28.94 2.38 37.55
C ASN A 306 -27.85 2.74 38.57
N LYS A 307 -27.06 3.76 38.29
CA LYS A 307 -26.07 4.30 39.22
C LYS A 307 -26.79 5.37 40.05
N PRO A 308 -26.93 5.23 41.38
CA PRO A 308 -27.31 6.36 42.20
C PRO A 308 -26.09 7.22 42.49
N ASP A 309 -26.31 8.52 42.56
CA ASP A 309 -25.38 9.51 43.11
C ASP A 309 -24.83 9.06 44.46
N LYS A 310 -23.51 9.16 44.63
CA LYS A 310 -22.85 9.45 45.92
C LYS A 310 -21.35 9.69 45.77
N ASP A 311 -21.00 10.94 46.07
CA ASP A 311 -20.13 11.33 47.20
C ASP A 311 -18.68 10.83 47.20
N TYR A 312 -17.77 11.73 46.81
CA TYR A 312 -16.33 11.58 46.97
C TYR A 312 -15.93 12.06 48.36
N SER A 313 -15.54 11.14 49.23
CA SER A 313 -14.75 11.45 50.43
C SER A 313 -13.49 10.57 50.49
N ASP A 314 -12.35 11.26 50.44
CA ASP A 314 -11.16 11.08 51.27
C ASP A 314 -10.52 9.69 51.47
N LYS A 315 -9.29 9.57 50.93
CA LYS A 315 -7.99 9.26 51.62
C LYS A 315 -7.04 8.58 50.62
N GLY A 316 -5.98 9.27 50.17
CA GLY A 316 -4.64 9.27 50.79
C GLY A 316 -3.78 8.21 50.09
N TYR A 317 -2.62 8.47 49.46
CA TYR A 317 -1.49 9.26 49.91
C TYR A 317 -0.50 9.58 48.75
N PHE A 318 0.27 10.68 48.95
CA PHE A 318 1.52 11.13 48.28
C PHE A 318 1.46 11.61 46.82
N CYS A 319 2.06 12.72 46.37
CA CYS A 319 2.76 13.88 46.94
C CYS A 319 3.13 14.75 45.71
N ALA A 320 2.40 15.81 45.38
CA ALA A 320 2.76 17.21 45.58
C ALA A 320 4.20 17.64 45.18
N LEU A 321 4.35 18.13 43.94
CA LEU A 321 5.11 19.35 43.55
C LEU A 321 4.66 19.67 42.10
N GLY A 322 3.82 20.66 41.80
CA GLY A 322 3.96 22.10 42.06
C GLY A 322 4.16 22.81 40.70
N ILE A 323 3.08 23.06 39.94
CA ILE A 323 2.48 24.39 39.71
C ILE A 323 3.37 25.35 38.91
N PHE A 324 3.00 25.63 37.64
CA PHE A 324 2.89 27.00 37.10
C PHE A 324 2.16 26.99 35.74
N LEU A 325 1.28 27.99 35.54
CA LEU A 325 0.59 28.39 34.29
C LEU A 325 -0.72 27.67 33.91
N HIS A 326 -1.74 27.92 34.73
CA HIS A 326 -3.11 28.10 34.24
C HIS A 326 -3.32 29.60 33.95
N ASN A 327 -3.58 29.94 32.69
CA ASN A 327 -4.35 31.10 32.19
C ASN A 327 -3.79 31.57 30.85
N LEU A 328 -4.47 31.19 29.76
CA LEU A 328 -4.78 32.07 28.62
C LEU A 328 -5.65 31.29 27.63
N LYS A 329 -6.97 31.45 27.78
CA LYS A 329 -7.92 31.33 26.67
C LYS A 329 -7.73 32.58 25.81
N CYS A 330 -7.29 32.43 24.56
CA CYS A 330 -7.63 33.41 23.53
C CYS A 330 -7.64 32.79 22.13
N SER A 331 -8.77 33.00 21.48
CA SER A 331 -9.10 32.77 20.08
C SER A 331 -8.09 33.44 19.14
N THR A 332 -7.56 32.70 18.14
CA THR A 332 -7.56 33.01 16.69
C THR A 332 -6.52 32.19 15.93
N ASN A 333 -6.87 31.83 14.69
CA ASN A 333 -6.04 31.15 13.70
C ASN A 333 -4.76 31.92 13.32
N LEU A 334 -3.56 31.32 13.41
CA LEU A 334 -2.54 31.31 12.32
C LEU A 334 -1.31 30.42 12.64
N LYS A 335 -0.63 30.05 11.55
CA LYS A 335 0.40 29.03 11.27
C LYS A 335 1.76 29.15 11.97
N ILE A 336 2.34 27.96 12.24
CA ILE A 336 3.74 27.49 12.09
C ILE A 336 4.89 28.38 12.60
N VAL A 337 5.66 27.90 13.60
CA VAL A 337 7.15 27.86 13.62
C VAL A 337 7.63 26.70 14.53
N VAL A 338 8.64 26.00 14.03
CA VAL A 338 9.41 24.86 14.56
C VAL A 338 10.09 25.13 15.91
N VAL A 339 9.99 24.19 16.85
CA VAL A 339 11.03 23.94 17.87
C VAL A 339 11.13 22.43 18.14
N PHE A 340 12.26 21.83 17.73
CA PHE A 340 12.74 20.54 18.20
C PHE A 340 13.39 20.72 19.57
N PHE A 341 12.95 20.00 20.61
CA PHE A 341 13.84 19.57 21.70
C PHE A 341 13.24 18.38 22.46
N CYS A 342 14.09 17.37 22.69
CA CYS A 342 14.00 16.30 23.69
C CYS A 342 12.74 15.41 23.75
N GLY A 343 12.87 14.19 23.23
CA GLY A 343 13.00 12.99 24.10
C GLY A 343 12.08 12.84 25.30
N PHE A 344 10.80 13.17 25.18
CA PHE A 344 9.74 12.75 26.10
C PHE A 344 8.53 12.38 25.25
N VAL A 345 8.25 11.07 25.15
CA VAL A 345 6.94 10.58 24.73
C VAL A 345 6.00 10.91 25.88
N ILE A 346 5.47 12.13 25.88
CA ILE A 346 4.24 12.44 26.60
C ILE A 346 3.18 11.59 25.90
N TYR A 347 2.68 10.57 26.60
CA TYR A 347 1.39 9.98 26.28
C TYR A 347 0.35 11.09 26.51
N LEU A 348 0.18 11.95 25.49
CA LEU A 348 -1.06 12.66 25.33
C LEU A 348 -2.05 11.56 24.96
N TRP A 349 -2.89 11.17 25.92
CA TRP A 349 -4.22 10.71 25.58
C TRP A 349 -4.89 11.88 24.86
N LEU A 350 -4.61 12.02 23.56
CA LEU A 350 -5.68 12.34 22.65
C LEU A 350 -6.61 11.14 22.78
N THR A 351 -7.71 11.31 23.51
CA THR A 351 -8.97 10.76 23.05
C THR A 351 -9.09 11.25 21.61
N GLU A 352 -8.53 10.51 20.66
CA GLU A 352 -9.01 10.60 19.29
C GLU A 352 -10.48 10.25 19.42
N ASP A 353 -11.35 11.25 19.24
CA ASP A 353 -12.71 10.96 18.83
C ASP A 353 -12.59 9.94 17.71
N MET A 354 -13.09 8.72 17.91
CA MET A 354 -12.99 7.62 16.96
C MET A 354 -13.90 7.88 15.76
N SER A 355 -13.68 9.00 15.06
CA SER A 355 -14.36 9.35 13.83
C SER A 355 -13.78 8.50 12.71
N MET A 356 -14.48 7.43 12.34
CA MET A 356 -14.08 6.64 11.17
C MET A 356 -14.69 7.26 9.92
N ILE A 357 -13.84 7.76 9.02
CA ILE A 357 -14.26 8.32 7.73
C ILE A 357 -13.76 7.42 6.61
N VAL A 358 -14.69 6.86 5.83
CA VAL A 358 -14.40 6.04 4.66
C VAL A 358 -14.86 6.78 3.41
N ARG A 359 -14.02 6.79 2.37
CA ARG A 359 -14.35 7.40 1.08
C ARG A 359 -14.17 6.39 -0.04
N SER A 360 -15.10 6.38 -0.98
CA SER A 360 -15.01 5.63 -2.23
C SER A 360 -15.34 6.54 -3.41
N ARG A 361 -14.84 6.14 -4.58
CA ARG A 361 -15.23 6.72 -5.86
C ARG A 361 -15.33 5.62 -6.91
N SER A 362 -16.25 5.76 -7.84
CA SER A 362 -16.37 4.86 -8.99
C SER A 362 -16.59 5.67 -10.28
N PRO A 363 -15.92 5.31 -11.39
CA PRO A 363 -16.00 6.09 -12.61
C PRO A 363 -17.33 5.88 -13.33
N LEU A 364 -17.84 6.94 -13.96
CA LEU A 364 -18.95 6.90 -14.90
C LEU A 364 -18.51 6.26 -16.22
N ARG A 365 -19.47 5.96 -17.10
CA ARG A 365 -19.21 5.21 -18.33
C ARG A 365 -19.93 5.75 -19.56
N LEU A 366 -19.27 5.62 -20.71
CA LEU A 366 -19.86 5.77 -22.04
C LEU A 366 -20.24 4.39 -22.58
N GLY A 367 -21.50 4.26 -23.02
CA GLY A 367 -21.93 3.11 -23.83
C GLY A 367 -21.55 3.36 -25.29
N LEU A 368 -20.63 2.57 -25.85
CA LEU A 368 -20.15 2.76 -27.21
C LEU A 368 -21.00 1.98 -28.21
N ALA A 369 -21.33 0.73 -27.89
CA ALA A 369 -22.19 -0.11 -28.73
C ALA A 369 -22.89 -1.20 -27.91
N GLY A 370 -23.99 -1.75 -28.46
CA GLY A 370 -24.68 -2.91 -27.90
C GLY A 370 -25.70 -2.60 -26.79
N GLY A 371 -25.83 -1.34 -26.38
CA GLY A 371 -26.74 -0.92 -25.32
C GLY A 371 -28.19 -1.33 -25.58
N GLY A 372 -28.86 -1.88 -24.56
CA GLY A 372 -30.21 -2.43 -24.66
C GLY A 372 -30.22 -3.94 -24.86
N THR A 373 -29.17 -4.53 -25.44
CA THR A 373 -29.08 -6.00 -25.56
C THR A 373 -28.79 -6.67 -24.20
N ASP A 374 -28.40 -5.90 -23.19
CA ASP A 374 -28.19 -6.33 -21.80
C ASP A 374 -29.49 -6.40 -20.98
N LEU A 375 -30.62 -6.05 -21.58
CA LEU A 375 -31.95 -6.11 -20.95
C LEU A 375 -32.58 -7.51 -21.12
N SER A 376 -33.22 -8.00 -20.05
CA SER A 376 -34.14 -9.14 -20.12
C SER A 376 -35.43 -8.69 -20.83
N PRO A 377 -36.06 -9.50 -21.71
CA PRO A 377 -35.75 -10.91 -22.00
C PRO A 377 -34.75 -11.13 -23.14
N TYR A 378 -34.17 -10.07 -23.73
CA TYR A 378 -33.28 -10.22 -24.89
C TYR A 378 -32.01 -10.99 -24.53
N CYS A 379 -31.29 -10.56 -23.49
CA CYS A 379 -30.05 -11.21 -23.07
C CYS A 379 -30.25 -12.67 -22.66
N ASP A 380 -31.40 -12.98 -22.06
CA ASP A 380 -31.70 -14.32 -21.55
C ASP A 380 -32.01 -15.30 -22.69
N LYS A 381 -32.59 -14.83 -23.80
CA LYS A 381 -32.95 -15.68 -24.94
C LYS A 381 -31.86 -15.78 -26.00
N TYR A 382 -31.21 -14.66 -26.30
CA TYR A 382 -30.33 -14.54 -27.46
C TYR A 382 -28.88 -14.25 -27.09
N GLY A 383 -28.59 -14.00 -25.82
CA GLY A 383 -27.31 -13.45 -25.36
C GLY A 383 -27.16 -11.98 -25.76
N GLY A 384 -26.81 -11.13 -24.81
CA GLY A 384 -26.50 -9.71 -25.02
C GLY A 384 -25.01 -9.45 -25.13
N CYS A 385 -24.61 -8.34 -25.74
CA CYS A 385 -23.24 -7.86 -25.61
C CYS A 385 -23.17 -6.34 -25.65
N VAL A 386 -22.27 -5.77 -24.85
CA VAL A 386 -22.08 -4.32 -24.75
C VAL A 386 -20.59 -4.01 -24.79
N LEU A 387 -20.24 -2.99 -25.57
CA LEU A 387 -18.93 -2.35 -25.54
C LEU A 387 -19.07 -1.01 -24.82
N ASN A 388 -18.34 -0.83 -23.72
CA ASN A 388 -18.35 0.41 -22.96
C ASN A 388 -16.93 0.80 -22.51
N ALA A 389 -16.81 2.05 -22.08
CA ALA A 389 -15.57 2.61 -21.55
C ALA A 389 -15.87 3.55 -20.39
N THR A 390 -15.10 3.45 -19.31
CA THR A 390 -15.20 4.42 -18.21
C THR A 390 -14.46 5.72 -18.51
N ILE A 391 -14.97 6.83 -18.01
CA ILE A 391 -14.43 8.19 -18.26
C ILE A 391 -13.93 8.86 -16.97
N ASP A 392 -13.36 10.05 -17.10
CA ASP A 392 -12.78 10.88 -16.04
C ASP A 392 -13.83 11.67 -15.21
N MET A 393 -15.05 11.14 -15.11
CA MET A 393 -16.13 11.63 -14.26
C MET A 393 -16.52 10.52 -13.28
N TYR A 394 -16.89 10.88 -12.05
CA TYR A 394 -17.02 9.94 -10.94
C TYR A 394 -18.31 10.15 -10.12
N ALA A 395 -18.78 9.07 -9.50
CA ALA A 395 -19.60 9.16 -8.30
C ALA A 395 -18.71 9.00 -7.07
N HIS A 396 -19.08 9.66 -5.99
CA HIS A 396 -18.36 9.73 -4.73
C HIS A 396 -19.29 9.38 -3.57
N CYS A 397 -18.78 8.60 -2.61
CA CYS A 397 -19.44 8.32 -1.34
C CYS A 397 -18.47 8.52 -0.19
N THR A 398 -18.92 9.19 0.87
CA THR A 398 -18.22 9.32 2.14
C THR A 398 -19.13 8.79 3.24
N ILE A 399 -18.65 7.82 4.03
CA ILE A 399 -19.33 7.33 5.22
C ILE A 399 -18.56 7.79 6.45
N GLU A 400 -19.24 8.44 7.38
CA GLU A 400 -18.69 8.88 8.67
C GLU A 400 -19.40 8.13 9.80
N MET A 401 -18.61 7.61 10.73
CA MET A 401 -19.06 7.04 12.00
C MET A 401 -18.50 7.90 13.14
N GLU A 402 -19.40 8.43 13.97
CA GLU A 402 -19.07 9.23 15.15
C GLU A 402 -19.65 8.56 16.40
N GLU A 403 -19.01 8.73 17.57
CA GLU A 403 -19.50 8.14 18.83
C GLU A 403 -20.88 8.67 19.24
N ASP A 404 -21.18 9.92 18.92
CA ASP A 404 -22.45 10.60 19.24
C ASP A 404 -23.54 10.44 18.16
N CYS A 405 -23.30 9.59 17.15
CA CYS A 405 -24.29 9.39 16.09
C CYS A 405 -25.45 8.51 16.59
N GLU A 406 -26.63 9.09 16.78
CA GLU A 406 -27.83 8.38 17.29
C GLU A 406 -28.72 7.78 16.18
N GLY A 407 -28.30 7.87 14.91
CA GLY A 407 -29.18 7.56 13.78
C GLY A 407 -28.47 7.29 12.45
N VAL A 408 -29.29 7.18 11.40
CA VAL A 408 -28.85 7.03 10.02
C VAL A 408 -29.15 8.33 9.29
N PHE A 409 -28.12 8.95 8.71
CA PHE A 409 -28.22 10.18 7.95
C PHE A 409 -27.68 9.97 6.54
N PHE A 410 -28.46 10.36 5.52
CA PHE A 410 -28.04 10.35 4.13
C PHE A 410 -28.15 11.76 3.55
N ASP A 411 -27.11 12.23 2.88
CA ASP A 411 -27.04 13.53 2.22
C ASP A 411 -26.53 13.37 0.78
N ALA A 412 -27.45 13.48 -0.18
CA ALA A 412 -27.14 13.46 -1.60
C ALA A 412 -26.97 14.89 -2.10
N GLN A 413 -25.72 15.36 -2.10
CA GLN A 413 -25.35 16.75 -2.31
C GLN A 413 -25.58 17.22 -3.75
N ASP A 414 -25.50 16.30 -4.71
CA ASP A 414 -25.72 16.55 -6.14
C ASP A 414 -27.20 16.85 -6.48
N ILE A 415 -28.14 16.25 -5.74
CA ILE A 415 -29.59 16.47 -5.93
C ILE A 415 -30.24 17.28 -4.81
N GLY A 416 -29.48 17.67 -3.78
CA GLY A 416 -29.97 18.47 -2.66
C GLY A 416 -31.01 17.76 -1.79
N GLU A 417 -30.92 16.43 -1.68
CA GLU A 417 -31.85 15.62 -0.89
C GLU A 417 -31.18 15.06 0.36
N GLN A 418 -31.91 15.09 1.47
CA GLN A 418 -31.46 14.57 2.76
C GLN A 418 -32.49 13.63 3.37
N PHE A 419 -32.01 12.64 4.12
CA PHE A 419 -32.82 11.71 4.88
C PHE A 419 -32.19 11.47 6.26
N HIS A 420 -33.04 11.44 7.28
CA HIS A 420 -32.63 11.14 8.65
C HIS A 420 -33.64 10.17 9.28
N SER A 421 -33.13 9.16 9.99
CA SER A 421 -33.94 8.22 10.76
C SER A 421 -33.24 7.81 12.04
N SER A 422 -34.00 7.58 13.10
CA SER A 422 -33.53 6.85 14.28
C SER A 422 -33.14 5.40 13.90
N LEU A 423 -32.36 4.73 14.76
CA LEU A 423 -31.93 3.32 14.61
C LEU A 423 -33.08 2.31 14.78
N THR A 424 -34.13 2.43 13.98
CA THR A 424 -35.33 1.59 14.04
C THR A 424 -35.41 0.68 12.81
N GLY A 425 -34.89 -0.55 12.94
CA GLY A 425 -35.11 -1.63 11.96
C GLY A 425 -34.67 -1.34 10.52
N GLU A 426 -35.28 -2.04 9.56
CA GLU A 426 -35.12 -1.77 8.12
C GLU A 426 -35.79 -0.45 7.73
N LEU A 427 -35.13 0.34 6.88
CA LEU A 427 -35.65 1.60 6.38
C LEU A 427 -36.70 1.35 5.28
N PRO A 428 -37.83 2.07 5.25
CA PRO A 428 -38.85 1.89 4.21
C PRO A 428 -38.31 2.34 2.83
N LEU A 429 -38.43 1.47 1.82
CA LEU A 429 -38.02 1.72 0.44
C LEU A 429 -39.03 2.59 -0.34
N GLU A 430 -39.43 3.71 0.28
CA GLU A 430 -40.38 4.67 -0.28
C GLU A 430 -39.84 6.10 -0.14
N GLY A 431 -40.34 7.01 -0.97
CA GLY A 431 -39.98 8.43 -0.93
C GLY A 431 -38.60 8.72 -1.52
N ARG A 432 -37.84 9.62 -0.87
CA ARG A 432 -36.52 10.10 -1.32
C ARG A 432 -35.39 9.14 -0.98
N LEU A 433 -34.29 9.22 -1.73
CA LEU A 433 -33.06 8.46 -1.51
C LEU A 433 -33.25 6.94 -1.39
N ILE A 434 -34.11 6.37 -2.24
CA ILE A 434 -34.43 4.93 -2.22
C ILE A 434 -33.18 4.04 -2.35
N LEU A 435 -32.20 4.45 -3.17
CA LEU A 435 -30.96 3.70 -3.39
C LEU A 435 -30.09 3.68 -2.14
N HIS A 436 -29.95 4.80 -1.42
CA HIS A 436 -29.21 4.86 -0.16
C HIS A 436 -29.82 3.94 0.90
N LYS A 437 -31.16 3.98 1.02
CA LYS A 437 -31.91 3.13 1.94
C LYS A 437 -31.75 1.65 1.58
N ALA A 438 -31.85 1.30 0.30
CA ALA A 438 -31.72 -0.07 -0.16
C ALA A 438 -30.31 -0.63 0.03
N VAL A 439 -29.26 0.14 -0.30
CA VAL A 439 -27.88 -0.27 -0.03
C VAL A 439 -27.66 -0.47 1.46
N TYR A 440 -28.09 0.48 2.30
CA TYR A 440 -27.98 0.35 3.75
C TYR A 440 -28.70 -0.91 4.26
N ASN A 441 -29.99 -1.08 3.92
CA ASN A 441 -30.76 -2.25 4.35
C ASN A 441 -30.11 -3.57 3.93
N ARG A 442 -29.71 -3.67 2.66
CA ARG A 442 -29.07 -4.88 2.12
C ARG A 442 -27.76 -5.18 2.85
N VAL A 443 -26.90 -4.18 3.03
CA VAL A 443 -25.62 -4.33 3.74
C VAL A 443 -25.82 -4.72 5.19
N ILE A 444 -26.74 -4.05 5.90
CA ILE A 444 -27.02 -4.32 7.31
C ILE A 444 -27.61 -5.72 7.48
N ARG A 445 -28.56 -6.11 6.64
CA ARG A 445 -29.20 -7.43 6.68
C ARG A 445 -28.20 -8.56 6.44
N GLU A 446 -27.35 -8.44 5.43
CA GLU A 446 -26.44 -9.53 5.02
C GLU A 446 -25.13 -9.56 5.79
N TYR A 447 -24.56 -8.38 6.10
CA TYR A 447 -23.20 -8.28 6.63
C TYR A 447 -23.12 -7.70 8.05
N ASN A 448 -24.22 -7.17 8.60
CA ASN A 448 -24.27 -6.70 9.99
C ASN A 448 -25.35 -7.40 10.83
N HIS A 449 -25.77 -8.61 10.43
CA HIS A 449 -26.75 -9.44 11.14
C HIS A 449 -28.09 -8.73 11.44
N GLY A 450 -28.50 -7.78 10.60
CA GLY A 450 -29.71 -6.98 10.79
C GLY A 450 -29.62 -5.95 11.93
N GLN A 451 -28.44 -5.76 12.54
CA GLN A 451 -28.25 -4.73 13.57
C GLN A 451 -28.07 -3.37 12.90
N PRO A 452 -28.93 -2.37 13.17
CA PRO A 452 -28.78 -1.03 12.62
C PRO A 452 -27.43 -0.41 13.03
N LEU A 453 -26.79 0.28 12.10
CA LEU A 453 -25.49 0.92 12.28
C LEU A 453 -25.66 2.46 12.21
N PRO A 454 -25.29 3.21 13.26
CA PRO A 454 -25.37 4.67 13.20
C PRO A 454 -24.27 5.22 12.31
N ILE A 455 -24.67 5.93 11.25
CA ILE A 455 -23.77 6.42 10.21
C ILE A 455 -24.30 7.69 9.56
N LYS A 456 -23.38 8.49 9.01
CA LYS A 456 -23.67 9.57 8.07
C LYS A 456 -23.10 9.20 6.70
N VAL A 457 -23.91 9.23 5.65
CA VAL A 457 -23.49 8.92 4.29
C VAL A 457 -23.70 10.15 3.41
N TYR A 458 -22.62 10.65 2.84
CA TYR A 458 -22.63 11.77 1.91
C TYR A 458 -22.31 11.27 0.51
N THR A 459 -23.11 11.63 -0.47
CA THR A 459 -22.88 11.25 -1.87
C THR A 459 -22.89 12.47 -2.78
N HIS A 460 -22.06 12.41 -3.82
CA HIS A 460 -22.00 13.41 -4.89
C HIS A 460 -21.62 12.73 -6.21
N CYS A 461 -22.11 13.26 -7.34
CA CYS A 461 -21.82 12.74 -8.67
C CYS A 461 -21.49 13.89 -9.61
N ASP A 462 -20.44 13.73 -10.41
CA ASP A 462 -20.00 14.73 -11.40
C ASP A 462 -21.02 14.95 -12.53
N ALA A 463 -21.96 14.00 -12.71
CA ALA A 463 -23.02 14.08 -13.70
C ALA A 463 -24.41 13.90 -13.06
N PRO A 464 -25.42 14.69 -13.48
CA PRO A 464 -26.77 14.57 -12.93
C PRO A 464 -27.43 13.23 -13.29
N PRO A 465 -28.47 12.82 -12.54
CA PRO A 465 -29.31 11.69 -12.92
C PRO A 465 -29.90 11.87 -14.33
N GLY A 466 -29.90 10.78 -15.11
CA GLY A 466 -30.42 10.77 -16.48
C GLY A 466 -29.50 11.41 -17.53
N SER A 467 -28.24 11.69 -17.20
CA SER A 467 -27.18 12.13 -18.13
C SER A 467 -26.79 11.10 -19.20
N GLY A 468 -27.27 9.86 -19.10
CA GLY A 468 -26.88 8.75 -19.98
C GLY A 468 -25.54 8.09 -19.62
N LEU A 469 -24.85 8.57 -18.57
CA LEU A 469 -23.52 8.09 -18.15
C LEU A 469 -23.53 6.95 -17.12
N GLY A 470 -24.72 6.40 -16.81
CA GLY A 470 -24.88 5.33 -15.83
C GLY A 470 -24.73 5.79 -14.37
N SER A 471 -25.00 7.06 -14.08
CA SER A 471 -24.79 7.67 -12.75
C SER A 471 -25.53 6.98 -11.62
N SER A 472 -26.77 6.53 -11.83
CA SER A 472 -27.58 5.85 -10.81
C SER A 472 -26.94 4.55 -10.32
N SER A 473 -26.63 3.63 -11.24
CA SER A 473 -25.99 2.35 -10.91
C SER A 473 -24.56 2.55 -10.39
N THR A 474 -23.85 3.55 -10.91
CA THR A 474 -22.52 3.94 -10.43
C THR A 474 -22.58 4.37 -8.97
N MET A 475 -23.57 5.16 -8.58
CA MET A 475 -23.78 5.57 -7.19
C MET A 475 -23.99 4.38 -6.25
N VAL A 476 -24.78 3.39 -6.67
CA VAL A 476 -25.00 2.14 -5.90
C VAL A 476 -23.68 1.40 -5.68
N VAL A 477 -22.89 1.20 -6.74
CA VAL A 477 -21.57 0.58 -6.64
C VAL A 477 -20.64 1.37 -5.71
N THR A 478 -20.60 2.70 -5.86
CA THR A 478 -19.76 3.55 -5.00
C THR A 478 -20.15 3.42 -3.53
N MET A 479 -21.44 3.40 -3.19
CA MET A 479 -21.91 3.18 -1.83
C MET A 479 -21.51 1.79 -1.31
N ILE A 480 -21.72 0.73 -2.09
CA ILE A 480 -21.31 -0.64 -1.72
C ILE A 480 -19.81 -0.70 -1.47
N SER A 481 -18.97 -0.10 -2.32
CA SER A 481 -17.52 -0.05 -2.12
C SER A 481 -17.13 0.72 -0.84
N ALA A 482 -17.87 1.75 -0.45
CA ALA A 482 -17.64 2.42 0.83
C ALA A 482 -17.97 1.48 2.01
N TYR A 483 -19.11 0.77 1.98
CA TYR A 483 -19.45 -0.22 3.00
C TYR A 483 -18.50 -1.43 3.02
N GLN A 484 -18.05 -1.88 1.85
CA GLN A 484 -17.04 -2.92 1.72
C GLN A 484 -15.79 -2.54 2.50
N LYS A 485 -15.34 -1.28 2.37
CA LYS A 485 -14.18 -0.79 3.10
C LYS A 485 -14.47 -0.55 4.58
N LEU A 486 -15.65 -0.04 4.93
CA LEU A 486 -16.08 0.22 6.29
C LEU A 486 -16.18 -1.05 7.14
N LEU A 487 -16.81 -2.09 6.59
CA LEU A 487 -17.09 -3.36 7.28
C LEU A 487 -16.09 -4.47 6.92
N ASN A 488 -15.07 -4.16 6.13
CA ASN A 488 -14.06 -5.11 5.64
C ASN A 488 -14.67 -6.35 4.96
N LEU A 489 -15.62 -6.13 4.04
CA LEU A 489 -16.39 -7.20 3.39
C LEU A 489 -15.55 -7.94 2.33
N PRO A 490 -15.61 -9.28 2.26
CA PRO A 490 -14.83 -10.08 1.30
C PRO A 490 -15.51 -10.12 -0.09
N LEU A 491 -15.87 -8.97 -0.64
CA LEU A 491 -16.54 -8.85 -1.95
C LEU A 491 -15.53 -8.61 -3.07
N GLY A 492 -15.53 -9.45 -4.11
CA GLY A 492 -14.82 -9.20 -5.36
C GLY A 492 -15.60 -8.28 -6.32
N GLU A 493 -14.99 -7.95 -7.46
CA GLU A 493 -15.60 -7.08 -8.48
C GLU A 493 -16.93 -7.63 -9.02
N TYR A 494 -16.98 -8.94 -9.31
CA TYR A 494 -18.23 -9.59 -9.72
C TYR A 494 -19.30 -9.54 -8.62
N ASP A 495 -18.92 -9.69 -7.35
CA ASP A 495 -19.85 -9.66 -6.22
C ASP A 495 -20.44 -8.26 -6.03
N ILE A 496 -19.61 -7.21 -6.13
CA ILE A 496 -20.06 -5.82 -6.04
C ILE A 496 -21.00 -5.46 -7.18
N ALA A 497 -20.63 -5.78 -8.42
CA ALA A 497 -21.47 -5.50 -9.59
C ALA A 497 -22.80 -6.25 -9.52
N ARG A 498 -22.77 -7.51 -9.09
CA ARG A 498 -23.96 -8.35 -8.91
C ARG A 498 -24.86 -7.83 -7.79
N LEU A 499 -24.28 -7.48 -6.65
CA LEU A 499 -25.01 -6.93 -5.51
C LEU A 499 -25.66 -5.59 -5.86
N ALA A 500 -24.95 -4.72 -6.58
CA ALA A 500 -25.51 -3.47 -7.08
C ALA A 500 -26.70 -3.70 -8.01
N TYR A 501 -26.61 -4.68 -8.91
CA TYR A 501 -27.71 -5.05 -9.78
C TYR A 501 -28.92 -5.57 -8.99
N ASP A 502 -28.70 -6.47 -8.03
CA ASP A 502 -29.78 -7.03 -7.22
C ASP A 502 -30.45 -5.95 -6.34
N ILE A 503 -29.68 -5.02 -5.77
CA ILE A 503 -30.24 -3.89 -5.01
C ILE A 503 -31.12 -2.99 -5.90
N GLU A 504 -30.64 -2.66 -7.10
CA GLU A 504 -31.34 -1.71 -7.97
C GLU A 504 -32.55 -2.35 -8.67
N ARG A 505 -32.41 -3.57 -9.18
CA ARG A 505 -33.41 -4.25 -10.01
C ARG A 505 -34.37 -5.13 -9.22
N VAL A 506 -33.92 -5.74 -8.12
CA VAL A 506 -34.74 -6.66 -7.32
C VAL A 506 -35.30 -5.94 -6.10
N ASP A 507 -34.45 -5.28 -5.30
CA ASP A 507 -34.91 -4.64 -4.07
C ASP A 507 -35.69 -3.34 -4.34
N CYS A 508 -35.18 -2.48 -5.22
CA CYS A 508 -35.83 -1.21 -5.56
C CYS A 508 -36.84 -1.33 -6.72
N GLN A 509 -36.87 -2.47 -7.42
CA GLN A 509 -37.73 -2.72 -8.59
C GLN A 509 -37.59 -1.65 -9.70
N LEU A 510 -36.40 -1.06 -9.87
CA LEU A 510 -36.16 -0.06 -10.90
C LEU A 510 -35.80 -0.73 -12.22
N SER A 511 -36.55 -0.46 -13.29
CA SER A 511 -36.24 -0.96 -14.64
C SER A 511 -34.82 -0.56 -15.08
N GLY A 512 -34.06 -1.52 -15.62
CA GLY A 512 -32.78 -1.22 -16.25
C GLY A 512 -31.92 -2.44 -16.56
N GLY A 513 -30.79 -2.18 -17.21
CA GLY A 513 -29.84 -3.20 -17.65
C GLY A 513 -28.81 -3.58 -16.59
N LYS A 514 -27.85 -4.39 -17.05
CA LYS A 514 -26.71 -4.93 -16.28
C LYS A 514 -25.40 -4.20 -16.60
N GLN A 515 -25.29 -3.48 -17.72
CA GLN A 515 -23.99 -2.99 -18.18
C GLN A 515 -23.34 -1.98 -17.23
N ASP A 516 -24.13 -1.15 -16.54
CA ASP A 516 -23.64 0.01 -15.79
C ASP A 516 -22.87 -0.44 -14.53
N GLN A 517 -23.42 -1.40 -13.79
CA GLN A 517 -22.84 -1.92 -12.55
C GLN A 517 -21.48 -2.58 -12.83
N TYR A 518 -21.36 -3.32 -13.94
CA TYR A 518 -20.10 -3.96 -14.30
C TYR A 518 -19.10 -2.93 -14.85
N ALA A 519 -19.54 -1.96 -15.65
CA ALA A 519 -18.65 -0.97 -16.25
C ALA A 519 -17.91 -0.17 -15.18
N THR A 520 -18.67 0.32 -14.19
CA THR A 520 -18.13 1.14 -13.11
C THR A 520 -17.29 0.34 -12.10
N THR A 521 -17.64 -0.93 -11.85
CA THR A 521 -16.88 -1.77 -10.90
C THR A 521 -15.52 -2.18 -11.46
N PHE A 522 -15.46 -2.59 -12.73
CA PHE A 522 -14.21 -3.08 -13.34
C PHE A 522 -13.33 -1.94 -13.86
N GLY A 523 -13.92 -0.85 -14.36
CA GLY A 523 -13.18 0.24 -14.98
C GLY A 523 -12.58 -0.12 -16.36
N GLY A 524 -12.14 0.91 -17.08
CA GLY A 524 -11.48 0.79 -18.37
C GLY A 524 -12.43 0.51 -19.53
N PHE A 525 -11.88 -0.07 -20.61
CA PHE A 525 -12.64 -0.50 -21.79
C PHE A 525 -13.01 -1.97 -21.65
N ASN A 526 -14.30 -2.28 -21.73
CA ASN A 526 -14.81 -3.63 -21.53
C ASN A 526 -15.75 -4.04 -22.65
N PHE A 527 -15.62 -5.29 -23.09
CA PHE A 527 -16.62 -5.98 -23.86
C PHE A 527 -17.33 -6.99 -22.96
N MET A 528 -18.60 -6.77 -22.70
CA MET A 528 -19.38 -7.57 -21.77
C MET A 528 -20.35 -8.46 -22.54
N GLU A 529 -20.48 -9.69 -22.09
CA GLU A 529 -21.42 -10.66 -22.64
C GLU A 529 -22.43 -11.04 -21.55
N PHE A 530 -23.70 -10.95 -21.87
CA PHE A 530 -24.81 -11.18 -20.95
C PHE A 530 -25.58 -12.42 -21.38
N TYR A 531 -25.82 -13.31 -20.44
CA TYR A 531 -26.48 -14.59 -20.67
C TYR A 531 -27.68 -14.76 -19.73
N ASP A 532 -28.38 -15.88 -19.91
CA ASP A 532 -29.40 -16.36 -18.99
C ASP A 532 -28.86 -16.59 -17.57
N GLU A 533 -29.78 -16.78 -16.62
CA GLU A 533 -29.48 -16.97 -15.19
C GLU A 533 -28.62 -15.84 -14.59
N ASN A 534 -28.69 -14.65 -15.20
CA ASN A 534 -27.87 -13.49 -14.87
C ASN A 534 -26.35 -13.70 -14.96
N ARG A 535 -25.88 -14.67 -15.75
CA ARG A 535 -24.46 -14.86 -15.98
C ARG A 535 -23.91 -13.71 -16.85
N VAL A 536 -22.86 -13.06 -16.38
CA VAL A 536 -22.16 -11.98 -17.10
C VAL A 536 -20.68 -12.33 -17.21
N LEU A 537 -20.13 -12.16 -18.41
CA LEU A 537 -18.70 -12.29 -18.66
C LEU A 537 -18.14 -10.92 -19.05
N VAL A 538 -17.23 -10.39 -18.24
CA VAL A 538 -16.51 -9.16 -18.54
C VAL A 538 -15.20 -9.50 -19.24
N ASN A 539 -14.99 -8.97 -20.44
CA ASN A 539 -13.73 -9.08 -21.17
C ASN A 539 -13.05 -7.70 -21.21
N PRO A 540 -12.06 -7.44 -20.34
CA PRO A 540 -11.26 -6.21 -20.41
C PRO A 540 -10.46 -6.16 -21.71
N LEU A 541 -10.64 -5.08 -22.48
CA LEU A 541 -9.97 -4.90 -23.76
C LEU A 541 -8.60 -4.25 -23.57
N ARG A 542 -7.54 -4.97 -23.95
CA ARG A 542 -6.17 -4.47 -23.92
C ARG A 542 -5.87 -3.64 -25.16
N ILE A 543 -6.28 -2.38 -25.15
CA ILE A 543 -6.09 -1.44 -26.26
C ILE A 543 -4.74 -0.73 -26.09
N ARG A 544 -3.99 -0.56 -27.18
CA ARG A 544 -2.70 0.15 -27.16
C ARG A 544 -2.93 1.63 -26.82
N ARG A 545 -2.05 2.22 -26.00
CA ARG A 545 -2.17 3.62 -25.57
C ARG A 545 -2.24 4.62 -26.74
N SER A 546 -1.52 4.38 -27.83
CA SER A 546 -1.59 5.23 -29.03
C SER A 546 -2.99 5.27 -29.66
N ILE A 547 -3.71 4.15 -29.63
CA ILE A 547 -5.08 4.04 -30.16
C ILE A 547 -6.06 4.75 -29.23
N LEU A 548 -5.88 4.60 -27.91
CA LEU A 548 -6.68 5.33 -26.92
C LEU A 548 -6.50 6.84 -27.08
N ASN A 549 -5.25 7.31 -27.21
CA ASN A 549 -4.97 8.73 -27.44
C ASN A 549 -5.64 9.24 -28.73
N GLU A 550 -5.58 8.47 -29.83
CA GLU A 550 -6.24 8.85 -31.09
C GLU A 550 -7.76 8.95 -30.91
N LEU A 551 -8.38 7.93 -30.29
CA LEU A 551 -9.82 7.91 -30.00
C LEU A 551 -10.22 9.10 -29.12
N GLU A 552 -9.46 9.41 -28.07
CA GLU A 552 -9.69 10.56 -27.19
C GLU A 552 -9.63 11.89 -27.97
N THR A 553 -8.73 12.04 -28.95
CA THR A 553 -8.64 13.27 -29.78
C THR A 553 -9.77 13.42 -30.80
N GLN A 554 -10.43 12.33 -31.17
CA GLN A 554 -11.50 12.32 -32.18
C GLN A 554 -12.91 12.24 -31.58
N LEU A 555 -13.03 12.14 -30.25
CA LEU A 555 -14.31 11.99 -29.56
C LEU A 555 -14.71 13.30 -28.88
N LEU A 556 -15.88 13.82 -29.26
CA LEU A 556 -16.49 14.99 -28.62
C LEU A 556 -17.68 14.56 -27.76
N LEU A 557 -17.65 14.91 -26.47
CA LEU A 557 -18.78 14.71 -25.57
C LEU A 557 -19.60 16.00 -25.47
N TYR A 558 -20.92 15.87 -25.64
CA TYR A 558 -21.85 17.00 -25.56
C TYR A 558 -23.03 16.69 -24.66
N PHE A 559 -23.16 17.44 -23.55
CA PHE A 559 -24.29 17.32 -22.63
C PHE A 559 -25.45 18.19 -23.12
N THR A 560 -26.55 17.57 -23.55
CA THR A 560 -27.70 18.26 -24.14
C THR A 560 -28.59 18.97 -23.13
N GLY A 561 -28.38 18.75 -21.82
CA GLY A 561 -29.24 19.27 -20.75
C GLY A 561 -30.60 18.57 -20.61
N VAL A 562 -30.97 17.71 -21.55
CA VAL A 562 -32.25 16.97 -21.52
C VAL A 562 -32.07 15.67 -20.76
N SER A 563 -32.57 15.62 -19.53
CA SER A 563 -32.68 14.37 -18.76
C SER A 563 -33.86 13.57 -19.31
N ARG A 564 -33.58 12.41 -19.93
CA ARG A 564 -34.61 11.50 -20.42
C ARG A 564 -34.91 10.46 -19.35
N SER A 565 -36.18 10.11 -19.16
CA SER A 565 -36.53 8.95 -18.33
C SER A 565 -36.12 7.67 -19.06
N SER A 566 -34.94 7.15 -18.70
CA SER A 566 -34.43 5.88 -19.23
C SER A 566 -35.41 4.73 -19.01
N ALA A 567 -36.20 4.78 -17.94
CA ALA A 567 -37.20 3.76 -17.61
C ALA A 567 -38.24 3.57 -18.74
N LYS A 568 -38.75 4.65 -19.33
CA LYS A 568 -39.75 4.55 -20.41
C LYS A 568 -39.18 3.88 -21.67
N ILE A 569 -37.96 4.26 -22.05
CA ILE A 569 -37.27 3.67 -23.21
C ILE A 569 -37.03 2.17 -22.96
N ILE A 570 -36.54 1.83 -21.77
CA ILE A 570 -36.28 0.45 -21.36
C ILE A 570 -37.58 -0.37 -21.38
N ASP A 571 -38.66 0.16 -20.81
CA ASP A 571 -39.95 -0.53 -20.79
C ASP A 571 -40.49 -0.76 -22.21
N ASP A 572 -40.30 0.21 -23.12
CA ASP A 572 -40.69 0.06 -24.53
C ASP A 572 -39.84 -1.02 -25.24
N GLN A 573 -38.53 -1.12 -24.96
CA GLN A 573 -37.67 -2.18 -25.49
C GLN A 573 -38.06 -3.56 -24.96
N VAL A 574 -38.37 -3.66 -23.67
CA VAL A 574 -38.79 -4.91 -23.02
C VAL A 574 -40.12 -5.39 -23.61
N LYS A 575 -41.10 -4.48 -23.79
CA LYS A 575 -42.38 -4.79 -24.46
C LYS A 575 -42.16 -5.25 -25.89
N THR A 576 -41.28 -4.56 -26.61
CA THR A 576 -40.97 -4.83 -28.02
C THR A 576 -40.30 -6.19 -28.21
N THR A 577 -39.39 -6.57 -27.32
CA THR A 577 -38.72 -7.88 -27.35
C THR A 577 -39.65 -9.02 -26.90
N SER A 578 -40.64 -8.70 -26.07
CA SER A 578 -41.67 -9.65 -25.65
C SER A 578 -42.75 -9.86 -26.72
N GLY A 579 -42.94 -8.88 -27.62
CA GLY A 579 -43.81 -8.96 -28.78
C GLY A 579 -43.16 -9.70 -29.95
N ASN A 580 -43.93 -10.55 -30.64
CA ASN A 580 -43.46 -11.37 -31.76
C ASN A 580 -43.30 -10.60 -33.08
N THR A 581 -42.98 -9.31 -33.02
CA THR A 581 -42.78 -8.48 -34.22
C THR A 581 -41.35 -8.64 -34.75
N GLU A 582 -41.19 -9.13 -35.97
CA GLU A 582 -39.88 -9.46 -36.57
C GLU A 582 -38.94 -8.24 -36.70
N LYS A 583 -39.45 -7.07 -37.07
CA LYS A 583 -38.61 -5.89 -37.36
C LYS A 583 -37.83 -5.37 -36.15
N PRO A 584 -38.44 -5.13 -34.98
CA PRO A 584 -37.69 -4.62 -33.84
C PRO A 584 -36.74 -5.65 -33.22
N LEU A 585 -37.08 -6.94 -33.28
CA LEU A 585 -36.18 -8.00 -32.84
C LEU A 585 -34.93 -8.06 -33.74
N GLN A 586 -35.10 -7.96 -35.06
CA GLN A 586 -33.99 -7.89 -35.99
C GLN A 586 -33.09 -6.67 -35.71
N ALA A 587 -33.67 -5.51 -35.37
CA ALA A 587 -32.88 -4.34 -35.01
C ALA A 587 -32.01 -4.59 -33.76
N MET A 588 -32.50 -5.33 -32.77
CA MET A 588 -31.70 -5.73 -31.60
C MET A 588 -30.57 -6.71 -31.97
N HIS A 589 -30.80 -7.62 -32.92
CA HIS A 589 -29.75 -8.48 -33.48
C HIS A 589 -28.67 -7.66 -34.20
N ASP A 590 -29.07 -6.64 -34.95
CA ASP A 590 -28.14 -5.74 -35.63
C ASP A 590 -27.31 -4.91 -34.63
N VAL A 591 -27.93 -4.43 -33.55
CA VAL A 591 -27.23 -3.71 -32.46
C VAL A 591 -26.20 -4.61 -31.77
N LYS A 592 -26.54 -5.88 -31.52
CA LYS A 592 -25.62 -6.89 -30.97
C LYS A 592 -24.44 -7.12 -31.93
N GLN A 593 -24.72 -7.33 -33.21
CA GLN A 593 -23.68 -7.59 -34.22
C GLN A 593 -22.72 -6.40 -34.34
N LEU A 594 -23.24 -5.18 -34.30
CA LEU A 594 -22.43 -3.96 -34.36
C LEU A 594 -21.47 -3.82 -33.17
N ALA A 595 -21.85 -4.28 -31.98
CA ALA A 595 -20.96 -4.27 -30.81
C ALA A 595 -19.75 -5.20 -31.01
N PHE A 596 -19.94 -6.38 -31.63
CA PHE A 596 -18.84 -7.27 -32.01
C PHE A 596 -17.92 -6.63 -33.05
N GLU A 597 -18.49 -6.06 -34.11
CA GLU A 597 -17.71 -5.40 -35.15
C GLU A 597 -16.91 -4.23 -34.58
N MET A 598 -17.52 -3.40 -33.72
CA MET A 598 -16.83 -2.27 -33.10
C MET A 598 -15.68 -2.71 -32.18
N LYS A 599 -15.88 -3.78 -31.40
CA LYS A 599 -14.82 -4.41 -30.60
C LYS A 599 -13.65 -4.85 -31.49
N GLU A 600 -13.93 -5.53 -32.60
CA GLU A 600 -12.89 -6.01 -33.53
C GLU A 600 -12.13 -4.85 -34.17
N ARG A 601 -12.82 -3.80 -34.62
CA ARG A 601 -12.18 -2.60 -35.20
C ARG A 601 -11.23 -1.94 -34.20
N LEU A 602 -11.66 -1.79 -32.95
CA LEU A 602 -10.85 -1.21 -31.88
C LEU A 602 -9.60 -2.04 -31.59
N LEU A 603 -9.71 -3.38 -31.60
CA LEU A 603 -8.56 -4.28 -31.39
C LEU A 603 -7.59 -4.30 -32.59
N HIS A 604 -8.10 -4.10 -33.81
CA HIS A 604 -7.28 -3.98 -35.02
C HIS A 604 -6.73 -2.57 -35.27
N SER A 605 -6.96 -1.62 -34.36
CA SER A 605 -6.52 -0.22 -34.50
C SER A 605 -7.19 0.54 -35.67
N ASP A 606 -8.39 0.13 -36.07
CA ASP A 606 -9.16 0.71 -37.18
C ASP A 606 -10.20 1.73 -36.66
N ILE A 607 -9.73 2.92 -36.30
CA ILE A 607 -10.58 4.00 -35.77
C ILE A 607 -11.54 4.54 -36.85
N ASP A 608 -11.09 4.66 -38.10
CA ASP A 608 -11.94 5.09 -39.22
C ASP A 608 -13.09 4.11 -39.47
N GLY A 609 -12.81 2.81 -39.42
CA GLY A 609 -13.82 1.76 -39.51
C GLY A 609 -14.81 1.83 -38.34
N MET A 610 -14.35 2.08 -37.12
CA MET A 610 -15.19 2.31 -35.96
C MET A 610 -16.09 3.55 -36.12
N SER A 611 -15.56 4.66 -36.64
CA SER A 611 -16.32 5.89 -36.90
C SER A 611 -17.44 5.68 -37.94
N LYS A 612 -17.18 4.91 -39.00
CA LYS A 612 -18.19 4.53 -39.99
C LYS A 612 -19.32 3.68 -39.39
N LEU A 613 -18.98 2.76 -38.48
CA LEU A 613 -19.98 1.98 -37.74
C LEU A 613 -20.82 2.86 -36.82
N PHE A 614 -20.21 3.82 -36.12
CA PHE A 614 -20.91 4.81 -35.30
C PHE A 614 -21.94 5.63 -36.10
N SER A 615 -21.55 6.10 -37.30
CA SER A 615 -22.44 6.85 -38.19
C SER A 615 -23.62 6.00 -38.66
N GLY A 616 -23.36 4.71 -38.98
CA GLY A 616 -24.40 3.75 -39.32
C GLY A 616 -25.34 3.41 -38.16
N LEU A 617 -24.85 3.41 -36.92
CA LEU A 617 -25.65 3.17 -35.71
C LEU A 617 -26.66 4.29 -35.46
N LEU A 618 -26.23 5.55 -35.58
CA LEU A 618 -27.12 6.71 -35.41
C LEU A 618 -28.23 6.72 -36.48
N GLY A 619 -27.89 6.48 -37.75
CA GLY A 619 -28.89 6.41 -38.82
C GLY A 619 -29.86 5.22 -38.72
N ARG A 620 -29.47 4.12 -38.06
CA ARG A 620 -30.36 2.98 -37.78
C ARG A 620 -31.24 3.20 -36.56
N GLN A 621 -30.75 3.95 -35.56
CA GLN A 621 -31.55 4.33 -34.39
C GLN A 621 -32.68 5.30 -34.75
N GLU A 622 -32.46 6.24 -35.67
CA GLU A 622 -33.50 7.18 -36.14
C GLU A 622 -34.56 6.52 -37.04
N GLY A 623 -34.27 5.37 -37.65
CA GLY A 623 -34.99 4.91 -38.84
C GLY A 623 -36.15 3.93 -38.64
N ASN A 624 -36.21 3.07 -37.61
CA ASN A 624 -37.18 1.96 -37.62
C ASN A 624 -37.45 1.25 -36.27
N VAL A 625 -37.11 1.86 -35.13
CA VAL A 625 -37.40 1.25 -33.80
C VAL A 625 -38.13 2.26 -32.92
N PRO A 626 -39.41 2.05 -32.56
CA PRO A 626 -40.09 2.91 -31.59
C PRO A 626 -39.31 2.87 -30.28
N GLY A 627 -38.78 4.01 -29.84
CA GLY A 627 -38.08 4.14 -28.55
C GLY A 627 -36.61 4.55 -28.61
N TYR A 628 -35.98 4.54 -29.78
CA TYR A 628 -34.62 5.09 -29.94
C TYR A 628 -34.68 6.40 -30.73
N ILE A 629 -34.42 7.51 -30.03
CA ILE A 629 -34.15 8.84 -30.60
C ILE A 629 -35.17 9.30 -31.66
N HIS A 630 -36.27 9.93 -31.22
CA HIS A 630 -36.88 10.98 -32.04
C HIS A 630 -35.91 12.17 -32.02
N THR A 631 -35.27 12.45 -33.15
CA THR A 631 -34.78 13.80 -33.44
C THR A 631 -36.02 14.67 -33.72
N ALA A 632 -36.15 15.76 -32.98
CA ALA A 632 -37.03 16.85 -33.38
C ALA A 632 -36.29 17.64 -34.46
N ASP A 633 -37.02 18.01 -35.51
CA ASP A 633 -36.57 18.86 -36.62
C ASP A 633 -35.82 20.13 -36.16
#